data_AF-A0A3D5AHZ1-F1
#
_entry.id   AF-A0A3D5AHZ1-F1
#
_cell.length_a   1.000
_cell.length_b   1.000
_cell.length_c   1.000
_cell.angle_alpha   90.00
_cell.angle_beta   90.00
_cell.angle_gamma   90.00
#
_symmetry.space_group_name_H-M   'P 1'
#
loop_
_entity.id
_entity.type
_entity.pdbx_description
1 polymer ?
#
loop_
_entity_poly.entity_id
_entity_poly.type
_entity_poly.pdbx_seq_one_letter_code
_entity_poly.pdbx_strand_id
1 'polypeptide(L)' 'VLLKEFYVPLVTLRDKVPGYAVALVKAGAGLGRVRPPLVDVTPEHLDELTEIIKRGRNVL' A
#
# COMPACT_ATOMS: atom_id res chain seq x y z
N VAL A 1 4.91 2.85 -18.14
CA VAL A 1 5.66 3.40 -16.99
C VAL A 1 4.91 3.19 -15.68
N LEU A 2 3.68 3.71 -15.54
CA LEU A 2 2.87 3.56 -14.32
C LEU A 2 2.68 2.12 -13.82
N LEU A 3 2.54 1.14 -14.74
CA LEU A 3 2.50 -0.28 -14.37
C LEU A 3 3.74 -0.72 -13.57
N LYS A 4 4.93 -0.32 -14.00
CA LYS A 4 6.21 -0.69 -13.37
C LYS A 4 6.46 0.10 -12.09
N GLU A 5 6.14 1.40 -12.08
CA GLU A 5 6.51 2.29 -10.97
C GLU A 5 5.47 2.31 -9.83
N PHE A 6 4.21 1.93 -10.11
CA PHE A 6 3.14 1.96 -9.12
C PHE A 6 2.42 0.61 -8.98
N TYR A 7 1.78 0.11 -10.05
CA TYR A 7 0.87 -1.03 -9.92
C TYR A 7 1.57 -2.34 -9.53
N VAL A 8 2.68 -2.69 -10.19
CA VAL A 8 3.43 -3.91 -9.86
C VAL A 8 4.00 -3.84 -8.44
N PRO A 9 4.70 -2.77 -8.02
CA PRO A 9 5.15 -2.63 -6.62
C PRO A 9 4.01 -2.68 -5.60
N LEU A 10 2.88 -2.00 -5.87
CA LEU A 10 1.73 -2.00 -4.98
C LEU A 10 1.13 -3.40 -4.83
N VAL A 11 0.98 -4.15 -5.92
CA VAL A 11 0.49 -5.53 -5.88
C VAL A 11 1.46 -6.44 -5.14
N THR A 12 2.76 -6.30 -5.37
CA THR A 12 3.78 -7.05 -4.62
C THR A 12 3.69 -6.79 -3.12
N LEU A 13 3.52 -5.53 -2.69
CA LEU A 13 3.32 -5.19 -1.28
C LEU A 13 1.99 -5.75 -0.74
N ARG A 14 0.92 -5.65 -1.53
CA ARG A 14 -0.41 -6.18 -1.19
C ARG A 14 -0.39 -7.68 -0.91
N ASP A 15 0.42 -8.43 -1.65
CA ASP A 15 0.43 -9.88 -1.57
C ASP A 15 1.31 -10.41 -0.41
N LYS A 16 2.06 -9.55 0.30
CA LYS A 16 2.89 -9.95 1.46
C LYS A 16 2.07 -10.41 2.67
N VAL A 17 0.87 -9.84 2.88
CA VAL A 17 0.08 -10.08 4.10
C VAL A 17 -1.41 -10.24 3.75
N PRO A 18 -2.08 -11.32 4.17
CA PRO A 18 -3.52 -11.46 4.00
C PRO A 18 -4.28 -10.26 4.60
N GLY A 19 -5.13 -9.63 3.79
CA GLY A 19 -5.92 -8.46 4.20
C GLY A 19 -5.34 -7.10 3.79
N TYR A 20 -4.10 -7.05 3.26
CA TYR A 20 -3.49 -5.81 2.78
C TYR A 20 -4.20 -5.18 1.57
N ALA A 21 -5.01 -5.94 0.83
CA ALA A 21 -5.88 -5.40 -0.21
C ALA A 21 -6.79 -4.25 0.30
N VAL A 22 -7.22 -4.31 1.57
CA VAL A 22 -8.01 -3.24 2.20
C VAL A 22 -7.12 -2.35 3.07
N ALA A 23 -6.21 -2.94 3.85
CA ALA A 23 -5.39 -2.18 4.80
C ALA A 23 -4.50 -1.13 4.12
N LEU A 24 -3.86 -1.46 2.98
CA LEU A 24 -3.02 -0.52 2.24
C LEU A 24 -3.83 0.63 1.65
N VAL A 25 -5.04 0.37 1.15
CA VAL A 25 -5.92 1.42 0.60
C VAL A 25 -6.32 2.40 1.71
N LYS A 26 -6.75 1.90 2.87
CA LYS A 26 -7.12 2.77 4.00
C LYS A 26 -5.91 3.55 4.52
N ALA A 27 -4.77 2.90 4.66
CA ALA A 27 -3.53 3.54 5.07
C ALA A 27 -3.11 4.67 4.11
N GLY A 28 -3.08 4.40 2.80
CA GLY A 28 -2.74 5.41 1.79
C GLY A 28 -3.75 6.56 1.72
N ALA A 29 -5.00 6.33 2.10
CA ALA A 29 -6.04 7.35 2.21
C ALA A 29 -6.08 8.07 3.57
N GLY A 30 -5.23 7.68 4.54
CA GLY A 30 -5.25 8.24 5.89
C GLY A 30 -6.52 7.93 6.68
N LEU A 31 -7.22 6.84 6.34
CA LEU A 31 -8.44 6.41 6.99
C LEU A 31 -8.10 5.43 8.11
N GLY A 32 -8.66 5.64 9.31
CA GLY A 32 -8.32 4.92 10.53
C GLY A 32 -8.31 3.38 10.45
N ARG A 33 -7.88 2.74 11.54
CA ARG A 33 -7.53 1.31 11.65
C ARG A 33 -8.52 0.35 10.99
N VAL A 34 -8.02 -0.81 10.56
CA VAL A 34 -8.90 -1.89 10.10
C VAL A 34 -9.51 -2.65 11.28
N ARG A 35 -10.65 -3.30 11.06
CA ARG A 35 -11.27 -4.16 12.07
C ARG A 35 -10.77 -5.60 11.88
N PRO A 36 -10.65 -6.39 12.97
CA PRO A 36 -10.42 -7.83 12.86
C PRO A 36 -11.44 -8.50 11.93
N PRO A 37 -11.04 -9.50 11.11
CA PRO A 37 -9.75 -10.22 11.16
C PRO A 37 -8.62 -9.57 10.34
N LEU A 38 -8.82 -8.38 9.78
CA LEU A 38 -7.77 -7.68 9.05
C LEU A 38 -6.70 -7.12 10.02
N VAL A 39 -5.47 -7.08 9.55
CA VAL A 39 -4.33 -6.53 10.28
C VAL A 39 -3.95 -5.16 9.73
N ASP A 40 -3.55 -4.26 10.63
CA ASP A 40 -3.03 -2.96 10.24
C ASP A 40 -1.69 -3.10 9.49
N VAL A 41 -1.37 -2.12 8.65
CA VAL A 41 -0.09 -2.07 7.92
C VAL A 41 1.03 -1.78 8.92
N THR A 42 2.13 -2.52 8.85
CA THR A 42 3.27 -2.28 9.75
C THR A 42 3.97 -0.96 9.37
N PRO A 43 4.71 -0.32 10.29
CA PRO A 43 5.47 0.90 10.00
C PRO A 43 6.36 0.76 8.76
N GLU A 44 7.05 -0.38 8.61
CA GLU A 44 7.97 -0.63 7.49
C GLU A 44 7.23 -0.70 6.15
N HIS A 45 6.06 -1.34 6.13
CA HIS A 45 5.23 -1.41 4.93
C HIS A 45 4.48 -0.09 4.64
N LEU A 46 4.25 0.76 5.65
CA LEU A 46 3.76 2.12 5.45
C LEU A 46 4.81 3.00 4.77
N ASP A 47 6.08 2.88 5.15
CA ASP A 47 7.19 3.57 4.48
C ASP A 47 7.33 3.10 3.03
N GLU A 48 7.26 1.78 2.79
CA GLU A 48 7.27 1.21 1.44
C GLU A 48 6.09 1.73 0.59
N LEU A 49 4.87 1.74 1.15
CA LEU A 49 3.69 2.28 0.48
C LEU A 49 3.85 3.77 0.14
N THR A 50 4.45 4.55 1.04
CA THR A 50 4.71 5.98 0.83
C THR A 50 5.63 6.20 -0.37
N GLU A 51 6.70 5.41 -0.48
CA GLU A 51 7.62 5.50 -1.62
C GLU A 51 6.97 5.04 -2.94
N ILE A 52 6.15 3.99 -2.92
CA ILE A 52 5.39 3.54 -4.10
C ILE A 52 4.45 4.66 -4.59
N ILE A 53 3.72 5.32 -3.69
CA ILE A 53 2.82 6.43 -4.04
C ILE A 53 3.61 7.61 -4.63
N LYS A 54 4.75 7.97 -4.03
CA LYS A 54 5.63 9.04 -4.56
C LYS A 54 6.10 8.72 -5.98
N ARG A 55 6.62 7.50 -6.22
CA ARG A 55 7.07 7.06 -7.55
C ARG A 55 5.95 7.12 -8.58
N GLY A 56 4.76 6.62 -8.22
CA GLY A 56 3.57 6.69 -9.06
C GLY A 56 3.21 8.13 -9.45
N ARG A 57 3.25 9.07 -8.50
CA ARG A 57 2.98 10.49 -8.75
C ARG A 57 3.99 11.17 -9.65
N ASN A 58 5.26 10.77 -9.58
CA ASN A 58 6.32 11.37 -10.39
C ASN A 58 6.27 10.97 -11.88
N VAL A 59 5.44 9.99 -12.25
CA VAL A 59 5.31 9.47 -13.62
C VAL A 59 3.92 9.62 -14.21
N LEU A 60 3.07 10.43 -13.56
CA LEU A 60 1.80 10.94 -14.10
C LEU A 60 2.06 12.22 -14.89
#